data_AF-A0A7S0T6I9-F1
#
_entry.id   AF-A0A7S0T6I9-F1
#
_cell.length_a   1.000
_cell.length_b   1.000
_cell.length_c   1.000
_cell.angle_alpha   90.00
_cell.angle_beta   90.00
_cell.angle_gamma   90.00
#
_symmetry.space_group_name_H-M   'P 1'
#
loop_
_entity.id
_entity.type
_entity.pdbx_description
1 polymer ?
#
loop_
_entity_poly.entity_id
_entity_poly.type
_entity_poly.pdbx_seq_one_letter_code
_entity_poly.pdbx_strand_id
1 'polypeptide(L)'
;MAAFVGLATGSTRSTRTPAVCRKLVPGVPSGQDVRDNQPLRSYVPAPVETYEKRSFATVLPKTWEGEVPTVGVADAPEAVEEDWLVPETAESTSAFVEYARKMKDEREAALAAKLSEADGDLYPSNFAAIKYEGVKCFESWR
;
A
#
# COMPACT_ATOMS: atom_id res chain seq x y z
N MET A 1 -31.89 23.08 -94.31
CA MET A 1 -30.96 24.05 -93.68
C MET A 1 -31.07 23.89 -92.17
N ALA A 2 -29.92 23.77 -91.51
CA ALA A 2 -29.75 23.39 -90.12
C ALA A 2 -30.00 24.55 -89.12
N ALA A 3 -30.36 24.21 -87.88
CA ALA A 3 -29.74 24.79 -86.68
C ALA A 3 -30.01 23.90 -85.45
N PHE A 4 -28.92 23.55 -84.78
CA PHE A 4 -28.82 22.77 -83.55
C PHE A 4 -28.64 23.79 -82.41
N VAL A 5 -29.44 23.74 -81.34
CA VAL A 5 -29.09 24.37 -80.05
C VAL A 5 -29.67 23.48 -78.94
N GLY A 6 -28.79 22.80 -78.21
CA GLY A 6 -29.16 22.01 -77.03
C GLY A 6 -29.29 22.87 -75.78
N LEU A 7 -30.04 22.39 -74.79
CA LEU A 7 -29.95 22.91 -73.42
C LEU A 7 -30.13 21.77 -72.38
N ALA A 8 -29.00 21.50 -71.72
CA ALA A 8 -28.77 20.91 -70.41
C ALA A 8 -29.85 20.05 -69.72
N THR A 9 -29.50 18.78 -69.54
CA THR A 9 -30.00 17.88 -68.51
C THR A 9 -29.71 18.44 -67.11
N GLY A 10 -30.72 19.01 -66.45
CA GLY A 10 -30.66 19.42 -65.05
C GLY A 10 -30.97 18.26 -64.11
N SER A 11 -30.01 17.34 -63.94
CA SER A 11 -30.01 16.43 -62.80
C SER A 11 -29.79 17.27 -61.54
N THR A 12 -30.84 17.46 -60.73
CA THR A 12 -30.71 18.03 -59.39
C THR A 12 -30.01 17.01 -58.51
N ARG A 13 -28.68 17.01 -58.62
CA ARG A 13 -27.76 16.33 -57.71
C ARG A 13 -28.02 16.92 -56.33
N SER A 14 -28.87 16.25 -55.55
CA SER A 14 -28.99 16.51 -54.11
C SER A 14 -27.59 16.41 -53.53
N THR A 15 -27.04 17.55 -53.16
CA THR A 15 -25.76 17.68 -52.48
C THR A 15 -25.88 16.96 -51.15
N ARG A 16 -25.34 15.73 -51.09
CA ARG A 16 -25.06 15.07 -49.81
C ARG A 16 -24.19 16.03 -49.01
N THR A 17 -24.73 16.54 -47.92
CA THR A 17 -23.96 17.21 -46.88
C THR A 17 -22.78 16.31 -46.52
N PRO A 18 -21.55 16.86 -46.42
CA PRO A 18 -20.40 16.07 -46.05
C PRO A 18 -20.66 15.49 -44.65
N ALA A 19 -20.37 14.20 -44.50
CA ALA A 19 -20.43 13.52 -43.22
C ALA A 19 -19.59 14.32 -42.22
N VAL A 20 -20.26 14.91 -41.23
CA VAL A 20 -19.60 15.45 -40.05
C VAL A 20 -18.73 14.32 -39.51
N CYS A 21 -17.41 14.55 -39.43
CA CYS A 21 -16.43 13.58 -38.91
C CYS A 21 -16.77 13.25 -37.44
N ARG A 22 -17.72 12.34 -37.25
CA ARG A 22 -17.99 11.72 -35.95
C ARG A 22 -16.79 10.82 -35.63
N LYS A 23 -16.28 10.91 -34.40
CA LYS A 23 -15.24 10.00 -33.90
C LYS A 23 -15.71 8.55 -34.06
N LEU A 24 -14.79 7.62 -34.36
CA LEU A 24 -15.09 6.20 -34.49
C LEU A 24 -15.69 5.65 -33.18
N VAL A 25 -16.77 4.91 -33.28
CA VAL A 25 -17.47 4.29 -32.14
C VAL A 25 -17.24 2.77 -32.19
N PRO A 26 -16.88 2.12 -31.07
CA PRO A 26 -16.74 0.67 -31.03
C PRO A 26 -18.00 -0.06 -31.50
N GLY A 27 -17.85 -1.10 -32.32
CA GLY A 27 -18.93 -1.99 -32.73
C GLY A 27 -19.95 -1.42 -33.74
N VAL A 28 -19.90 -0.12 -34.07
CA VAL A 28 -20.83 0.50 -35.04
C VAL A 28 -20.10 0.75 -36.37
N PRO A 29 -20.51 0.10 -37.47
CA PRO A 29 -19.92 0.35 -38.78
C PRO A 29 -20.18 1.79 -39.23
N SER A 30 -19.14 2.43 -39.76
CA SER A 30 -19.23 3.82 -40.22
C SER A 30 -20.26 3.98 -41.34
N GLY A 31 -21.13 4.98 -41.23
CA GLY A 31 -22.16 5.30 -42.22
C GLY A 31 -23.40 4.40 -42.20
N GLN A 32 -23.52 3.50 -41.23
CA GLN A 32 -24.69 2.63 -41.02
C GLN A 32 -25.17 2.70 -39.56
N ASP A 33 -25.36 3.92 -39.04
CA ASP A 33 -25.89 4.10 -37.70
C ASP A 33 -27.42 3.93 -37.70
N VAL A 34 -27.91 2.96 -36.93
CA VAL A 34 -29.35 2.66 -36.78
C VAL A 34 -30.12 3.86 -36.21
N ARG A 35 -29.43 4.81 -35.58
CA ARG A 35 -30.02 5.97 -34.90
C ARG A 35 -30.11 7.22 -35.77
N ASP A 36 -29.57 7.21 -37.00
CA ASP A 36 -29.43 8.42 -37.83
C ASP A 36 -30.76 9.13 -38.14
N ASN A 37 -31.89 8.42 -38.21
CA ASN A 37 -33.22 9.00 -38.47
C ASN A 37 -34.27 8.57 -37.42
N GLN A 38 -33.85 8.33 -36.18
CA GLN A 38 -34.75 7.93 -35.10
C GLN A 38 -35.56 9.15 -34.60
N PRO A 39 -36.89 9.04 -34.42
CA PRO A 39 -37.69 10.17 -33.98
C PRO A 39 -37.39 10.51 -32.51
N LEU A 40 -37.43 11.80 -32.17
CA LEU A 40 -37.08 12.29 -30.82
C LEU A 40 -37.87 11.62 -29.69
N ARG A 41 -39.14 11.27 -29.95
CA ARG A 41 -40.03 10.61 -28.97
C ARG A 41 -39.55 9.22 -28.55
N SER A 42 -38.75 8.55 -29.36
CA SER A 42 -38.21 7.22 -29.07
C SER A 42 -36.68 7.16 -29.13
N TYR A 43 -36.00 8.31 -29.18
CA TYR A 43 -34.55 8.38 -29.23
C TYR A 43 -33.94 7.90 -27.91
N VAL A 44 -33.04 6.92 -28.00
CA VAL A 44 -32.28 6.41 -26.85
C VAL A 44 -30.81 6.80 -27.04
N PRO A 45 -30.18 7.50 -26.08
CA PRO A 45 -28.77 7.86 -26.17
C PRO A 45 -27.87 6.63 -26.16
N ALA A 46 -26.70 6.71 -26.81
CA ALA A 46 -25.74 5.60 -26.83
C ALA A 46 -24.95 5.57 -25.53
N PRO A 47 -24.80 4.39 -24.87
CA PRO A 47 -23.87 4.27 -23.76
C PRO A 47 -22.44 4.44 -24.28
N VAL A 48 -21.55 4.94 -23.41
CA VAL A 48 -20.12 5.03 -23.72
C VAL A 48 -19.51 3.64 -23.55
N GLU A 49 -19.08 3.04 -24.66
CA GLU A 49 -18.31 1.80 -24.66
C GLU A 49 -16.83 2.09 -24.93
N THR A 50 -15.95 1.44 -24.16
CA THR A 50 -14.49 1.52 -24.29
C THR A 50 -13.91 0.15 -24.57
N TYR A 51 -12.64 0.10 -25.01
CA TYR A 51 -11.93 -1.16 -25.23
C TYR A 51 -11.23 -1.69 -23.98
N GLU A 52 -11.32 -1.02 -22.83
CA GLU A 52 -10.64 -1.40 -21.58
C GLU A 52 -11.00 -2.83 -21.11
N LYS A 53 -12.21 -3.29 -21.43
CA LYS A 53 -12.70 -4.64 -21.08
C LYS A 53 -12.17 -5.74 -22.02
N ARG A 54 -11.48 -5.40 -23.11
CA ARG A 54 -10.94 -6.37 -24.07
C ARG A 54 -9.51 -6.71 -23.69
N SER A 55 -9.15 -7.99 -23.81
CA SER A 55 -7.82 -8.50 -23.42
C SER A 55 -6.66 -7.84 -24.15
N PHE A 56 -6.85 -7.33 -25.37
CA PHE A 56 -5.78 -6.64 -26.09
C PHE A 56 -5.43 -5.26 -25.48
N ALA A 57 -6.33 -4.66 -24.70
CA ALA A 57 -6.11 -3.37 -24.07
C ALA A 57 -5.35 -3.49 -22.73
N THR A 58 -5.08 -4.72 -22.26
CA THR A 58 -4.24 -4.92 -21.08
C THR A 58 -2.80 -4.53 -21.39
N VAL A 59 -2.20 -3.73 -20.51
CA VAL A 59 -0.79 -3.35 -20.63
C VAL A 59 0.07 -4.57 -20.33
N LEU A 60 0.84 -5.02 -21.31
CA LEU A 60 1.84 -6.07 -21.14
C LEU A 60 3.13 -5.47 -20.54
N PRO A 61 3.89 -6.23 -19.74
CA PRO A 61 5.18 -5.79 -19.25
C PRO A 61 6.12 -5.49 -20.42
N LYS A 62 6.86 -4.39 -20.31
CA LYS A 62 7.83 -3.97 -21.30
C LYS A 62 9.13 -4.75 -21.17
N THR A 63 9.05 -6.06 -21.41
CA THR A 63 10.21 -6.96 -21.30
C THR A 63 11.36 -6.59 -22.22
N TRP A 64 11.11 -5.82 -23.29
CA TRP A 64 12.12 -5.28 -24.20
C TRP A 64 12.91 -4.09 -23.61
N GLU A 65 12.42 -3.42 -22.57
CA GLU A 65 13.17 -2.39 -21.81
C GLU A 65 14.06 -3.01 -20.73
N GLY A 66 14.05 -4.35 -20.58
CA GLY A 66 14.76 -5.06 -19.51
C GLY A 66 14.01 -5.12 -18.18
N GLU A 67 12.83 -4.48 -18.09
CA GLU A 67 11.95 -4.59 -16.93
C GLU A 67 11.11 -5.86 -17.02
N VAL A 68 11.40 -6.81 -16.13
CA VAL A 68 10.62 -8.04 -15.97
C VAL A 68 10.01 -8.03 -14.57
N PRO A 69 8.68 -7.90 -14.42
CA PRO A 69 8.03 -7.84 -13.11
C PRO A 69 7.91 -9.25 -12.50
N THR A 70 9.05 -9.89 -12.28
CA THR A 70 9.15 -11.21 -11.65
C THR A 70 10.14 -11.10 -10.50
N VAL A 71 9.75 -11.61 -9.33
CA VAL A 71 10.67 -11.79 -8.20
C VAL A 71 11.37 -13.14 -8.39
N GLY A 72 12.70 -13.11 -8.46
CA GLY A 72 13.53 -14.27 -8.76
C GLY A 72 14.40 -14.72 -7.59
N VAL A 73 15.20 -15.75 -7.85
CA VAL A 73 16.18 -16.28 -6.88
C VAL A 73 17.23 -15.22 -6.49
N ALA A 74 17.54 -14.29 -7.40
CA ALA A 74 18.47 -13.20 -7.14
C ALA A 74 17.94 -12.14 -6.16
N ASP A 75 16.61 -12.09 -5.97
CA ASP A 75 15.98 -11.18 -5.00
C ASP A 75 15.85 -11.81 -3.61
N ALA A 76 16.27 -13.07 -3.44
CA ALA A 76 16.25 -13.72 -2.15
C ALA A 76 17.30 -13.05 -1.23
N PRO A 77 16.92 -12.57 -0.04
CA PRO A 77 17.90 -12.04 0.90
C PRO A 77 18.86 -13.14 1.32
N GLU A 78 20.15 -12.85 1.30
CA GLU A 78 21.16 -13.73 1.89
C GLU A 78 20.94 -13.74 3.40
N ALA A 79 20.70 -14.91 3.97
CA ALA A 79 20.54 -15.04 5.41
C ALA A 79 21.91 -14.92 6.07
N VAL A 80 22.22 -13.76 6.64
CA VAL A 80 23.39 -13.59 7.50
C VAL A 80 23.05 -14.22 8.86
N GLU A 81 23.89 -15.12 9.34
CA GLU A 81 23.64 -15.92 10.55
C GLU A 81 23.46 -15.10 11.84
N GLU A 82 23.71 -13.79 11.82
CA GLU A 82 23.70 -12.91 13.00
C GLU A 82 22.53 -11.90 13.00
N ASP A 83 21.72 -11.82 11.93
CA ASP A 83 20.63 -10.82 11.81
C ASP A 83 19.47 -11.03 12.81
N TRP A 84 19.43 -12.19 13.48
CA TRP A 84 18.44 -12.46 14.53
C TRP A 84 18.88 -11.95 15.91
N LEU A 85 20.13 -11.52 16.08
CA LEU A 85 20.66 -11.00 17.34
C LEU A 85 20.40 -9.50 17.46
N VAL A 86 20.13 -9.03 18.68
CA VAL A 86 20.08 -7.60 18.96
C VAL A 86 21.51 -7.05 18.85
N PRO A 87 21.77 -6.01 18.03
CA PRO A 87 23.10 -5.48 17.88
C PRO A 87 23.56 -4.82 19.19
N GLU A 88 24.64 -5.33 19.75
CA GLU A 88 25.30 -4.73 20.90
C GLU A 88 26.19 -3.57 20.45
N THR A 89 25.99 -2.39 21.04
CA THR A 89 26.85 -1.23 20.79
C THR A 89 27.84 -1.05 21.92
N ALA A 90 29.03 -0.52 21.62
CA ALA A 90 30.05 -0.21 22.64
C ALA A 90 29.50 0.72 23.75
N GLU A 91 28.54 1.57 23.42
CA GLU A 91 27.82 2.43 24.38
C GLU A 91 26.94 1.59 25.32
N SER A 92 26.14 0.67 24.79
CA SER A 92 25.30 -0.23 25.59
C SER A 92 26.13 -1.13 26.52
N THR A 93 27.24 -1.68 26.02
CA THR A 93 28.12 -2.55 26.81
C THR A 93 28.87 -1.77 27.90
N SER A 94 29.33 -0.55 27.61
CA SER A 94 29.99 0.30 28.61
C SER A 94 29.02 0.77 29.70
N ALA A 95 27.80 1.19 29.33
CA ALA A 95 26.74 1.54 30.28
C ALA A 95 26.35 0.35 31.16
N PHE A 96 26.29 -0.86 30.60
CA PHE A 96 26.04 -2.09 31.35
C PHE A 96 27.12 -2.35 32.40
N VAL A 97 28.40 -2.18 32.04
CA VAL A 97 29.51 -2.32 33.00
C VAL A 97 29.45 -1.27 34.11
N GLU A 98 29.09 -0.03 33.80
CA GLU A 98 28.92 1.01 34.81
C GLU A 98 27.79 0.68 35.78
N TYR A 99 26.65 0.21 35.28
CA TYR A 99 25.53 -0.22 36.12
C TYR A 99 25.92 -1.41 37.01
N ALA A 100 26.63 -2.39 36.45
CA ALA A 100 27.11 -3.55 37.21
C ALA A 100 28.04 -3.14 38.37
N ARG A 101 28.90 -2.14 38.16
CA ARG A 101 29.77 -1.58 39.23
C ARG A 101 28.96 -0.89 40.32
N LYS A 102 27.95 -0.09 39.95
CA LYS A 102 27.09 0.62 40.92
C LYS A 102 26.27 -0.33 41.78
N MET A 103 25.72 -1.40 41.20
CA MET A 103 24.86 -2.35 41.91
C MET A 103 25.61 -3.43 42.69
N LYS A 104 26.94 -3.52 42.55
CA LYS A 104 27.72 -4.62 43.09
C LYS A 104 27.56 -4.73 44.61
N ASP A 105 27.83 -3.65 45.32
CA ASP A 105 27.85 -3.64 46.78
C ASP A 105 26.46 -3.88 47.37
N GLU A 106 25.42 -3.29 46.77
CA GLU A 106 24.01 -3.49 47.19
C GLU A 106 23.58 -4.95 47.02
N ARG A 107 23.99 -5.61 45.93
CA ARG A 107 23.68 -7.02 45.68
C ARG A 107 24.42 -7.94 46.65
N GLU A 108 25.69 -7.66 46.93
CA GLU A 108 26.48 -8.42 47.91
C GLU A 108 25.89 -8.27 49.32
N ALA A 109 25.50 -7.06 49.72
CA ALA A 109 24.82 -6.82 50.99
C ALA A 109 23.46 -7.52 51.08
N ALA A 110 22.65 -7.47 50.01
CA ALA A 110 21.35 -8.13 49.97
C ALA A 110 21.49 -9.66 50.03
N LEU A 111 22.51 -10.24 49.38
CA LEU A 111 22.81 -11.68 49.48
C LEU A 111 23.29 -12.05 50.89
N ALA A 112 24.16 -11.25 51.48
CA ALA A 112 24.64 -11.48 52.85
C ALA A 112 23.49 -11.45 53.86
N ALA A 113 22.57 -10.47 53.73
CA ALA A 113 21.38 -10.37 54.58
C ALA A 113 20.52 -11.63 54.51
N LYS A 114 20.27 -12.15 53.30
CA LYS A 114 19.51 -13.40 53.10
C LYS A 114 20.18 -14.63 53.69
N LEU A 115 21.51 -14.72 53.64
CA LEU A 115 22.25 -15.86 54.18
C LEU A 115 22.41 -15.81 55.70
N SER A 116 22.32 -14.62 56.29
CA SER A 116 22.38 -14.44 57.74
C SER A 116 21.05 -14.67 58.46
N GLU A 117 19.94 -14.74 57.72
CA GLU A 117 18.60 -14.99 58.24
C GLU A 117 18.48 -16.49 58.57
N ALA A 118 18.27 -16.83 59.85
CA ALA A 118 18.18 -18.23 60.28
C ALA A 118 16.80 -18.81 59.96
N ASP A 119 16.75 -20.03 59.44
CA ASP A 119 15.48 -20.71 59.14
C ASP A 119 14.66 -20.92 60.44
N GLY A 120 13.51 -20.25 60.55
CA GLY A 120 12.60 -20.41 61.69
C GLY A 120 11.81 -19.17 62.15
N ASP A 121 11.87 -18.07 61.42
CA ASP A 121 11.22 -16.82 61.83
C ASP A 121 9.69 -16.79 61.60
N LEU A 122 9.02 -15.93 62.36
CA LEU A 122 7.57 -15.70 62.39
C LEU A 122 6.96 -15.33 61.02
N TYR A 123 7.80 -14.91 60.07
CA TYR A 123 7.39 -14.42 58.76
C TYR A 123 7.58 -15.48 57.66
N PRO A 124 6.77 -15.45 56.59
CA PRO A 124 6.99 -16.29 55.42
C PRO A 124 8.38 -16.07 54.82
N SER A 125 8.98 -17.12 54.25
CA SER A 125 10.31 -17.03 53.63
C SER A 125 10.34 -16.03 52.47
N ASN A 126 11.49 -15.34 52.30
CA ASN A 126 11.69 -14.27 51.31
C ASN A 126 10.65 -13.13 51.39
N PHE A 127 10.15 -12.81 52.59
CA PHE A 127 9.21 -11.72 52.80
C PHE A 127 9.82 -10.37 52.38
N ALA A 128 9.10 -9.60 51.56
CA ALA A 128 9.53 -8.29 51.10
C ALA A 128 9.11 -7.19 52.10
N ALA A 129 9.89 -7.00 53.15
CA ALA A 129 9.61 -6.05 54.24
C ALA A 129 9.32 -4.62 53.73
N ILE A 130 10.02 -4.18 52.68
CA ILE A 130 9.87 -2.83 52.09
C ILE A 130 8.44 -2.50 51.62
N LYS A 131 7.63 -3.51 51.27
CA LYS A 131 6.24 -3.30 50.83
C LYS A 131 5.34 -2.80 51.96
N TYR A 132 5.70 -3.11 53.21
CA TYR A 132 4.93 -2.74 54.39
C TYR A 132 5.60 -1.58 55.12
N GLU A 133 6.92 -1.62 55.27
CA GLU A 133 7.69 -0.55 55.92
C GLU A 133 7.79 0.73 55.08
N GLY A 134 7.72 0.61 53.75
CA GLY A 134 7.76 1.74 52.83
C GLY A 134 6.49 2.59 52.86
N VAL A 135 5.36 2.02 53.31
CA VAL A 135 4.08 2.73 53.42
C VAL A 135 3.93 3.25 54.84
N LYS A 136 4.42 4.46 55.09
CA LYS A 136 4.35 5.11 56.40
C LYS A 136 3.19 6.09 56.47
N CYS A 137 2.48 6.12 57.61
CA CYS A 137 1.54 7.18 57.90
C CYS A 137 2.32 8.48 58.16
N PHE A 138 2.12 9.48 57.32
CA PHE A 138 2.66 10.82 57.50
C PHE A 138 1.51 11.79 57.70
N GLU A 139 1.56 12.54 58.81
CA GLU A 139 0.61 13.63 59.06
C GLU A 139 1.23 14.93 58.56
N SER A 140 0.60 15.54 57.55
CA SER A 140 1.01 16.88 57.11
C SER A 140 0.53 17.93 58.10
N TRP A 141 1.40 18.92 58.39
CA TRP A 141 1.15 20.05 59.30
C TRP A 141 1.01 19.71 60.79
N ARG A 142 1.59 18.58 61.20
CA ARG A 142 1.76 18.21 62.61
C ARG A 142 3.24 18.18 62.99
#